data_AF-A0A8H5UDZ0-F1
#
_entry.id   AF-A0A8H5UDZ0-F1
#
_cell.length_a   1.000
_cell.length_b   1.000
_cell.length_c   1.000
_cell.angle_alpha   90.00
_cell.angle_beta   90.00
_cell.angle_gamma   90.00
#
_symmetry.space_group_name_H-M   'P 1'
#
loop_
_entity.id
_entity.type
_entity.pdbx_description
1 polymer ?
#
loop_
_entity_poly.entity_id
_entity_poly.type
_entity_poly.pdbx_seq_one_letter_code
_entity_poly.pdbx_strand_id
1 'polypeptide(L)'
;MPVSHRPDFAAFRQEHAVDRHAHGSKLKDHFMWPTVNQEDLSGPKLMLLLLNARGRLAPPAFAAVDYEGLWFGKATRGLHPEFLHYHTMIMHGATNAEEYGKLIHWESHPDAEEWVRTRRQLLPGDALLVLEVQERLMKFLVDCCHQILHEIPPDIMISDEYPIQPEPTLKTDSDASGFASLAVITAEAPYKRPAGLDLWNLLDVLEARMLAAQDHIWSLREDPAYFSEQFREYLDHREEMLPDTNGKPHPVTQPHRINTLWSRVLLNMVVHAYSNLQFFAILYAKVLICIESEESSRNDIDPAKDLPETYFHTLTLFKFCLDQAVTVSLDQLEHSEFASPPMRKFFARMPPPDPYTSDMNVIPRAGVKITGVDKEVLFLIQTLWKDDMGLFVARLPLVVDELERLMQADSKADALISAHVAKILGDIAIIAQCLKQLE
;
A
#
# COMPACT_ATOMS: atom_id res chain seq x y z
N MET A 1 17.52 -15.25 7.93
CA MET A 1 16.40 -14.70 7.15
C MET A 1 15.10 -14.87 7.93
N PRO A 2 14.30 -13.81 8.13
CA PRO A 2 13.01 -13.87 8.81
C PRO A 2 12.05 -14.87 8.16
N VAL A 3 11.13 -15.44 8.94
CA VAL A 3 10.21 -16.49 8.47
C VAL A 3 9.03 -15.90 7.70
N SER A 4 8.43 -14.84 8.20
CA SER A 4 7.21 -14.25 7.64
C SER A 4 7.49 -13.07 6.72
N HIS A 5 6.52 -12.79 5.84
CA HIS A 5 6.38 -11.54 5.11
C HIS A 5 6.31 -10.36 6.10
N ARG A 6 6.77 -9.18 5.67
CA ARG A 6 6.84 -7.94 6.48
C ARG A 6 7.37 -8.15 7.89
N PRO A 7 8.62 -8.63 8.03
CA PRO A 7 9.24 -8.84 9.34
C PRO A 7 9.39 -7.55 10.14
N ASP A 8 9.36 -6.39 9.47
CA ASP A 8 9.30 -5.05 10.04
C ASP A 8 7.99 -4.78 10.80
N PHE A 9 6.83 -5.23 10.30
CA PHE A 9 5.56 -5.17 11.03
C PHE A 9 5.59 -6.06 12.28
N ALA A 10 6.17 -7.25 12.18
CA ALA A 10 6.36 -8.13 13.34
C ALA A 10 7.29 -7.49 14.38
N ALA A 11 8.42 -6.92 13.95
CA ALA A 11 9.37 -6.22 14.82
C ALA A 11 8.75 -4.99 15.49
N PHE A 12 7.98 -4.20 14.75
CA PHE A 12 7.25 -3.04 15.26
C PHE A 12 6.27 -3.40 16.38
N ARG A 13 5.54 -4.51 16.22
CA ARG A 13 4.60 -5.03 17.23
C ARG A 13 5.30 -5.63 18.44
N GLN A 14 6.50 -6.18 18.27
CA GLN A 14 7.25 -6.82 19.35
C GLN A 14 7.97 -5.82 20.25
N GLU A 15 8.53 -4.76 19.68
CA GLU A 15 9.31 -3.77 20.43
C GLU A 15 8.42 -2.62 20.92
N HIS A 16 8.67 -2.13 22.15
CA HIS A 16 8.05 -0.91 22.62
C HIS A 16 8.66 0.32 21.95
N ALA A 17 7.81 1.29 21.58
CA ALA A 17 8.26 2.52 20.92
C ALA A 17 9.36 3.24 21.73
N VAL A 18 9.21 3.36 23.05
CA VAL A 18 10.18 4.04 23.93
C VAL A 18 11.57 3.44 23.82
N ASP A 19 11.67 2.10 23.79
CA ASP A 19 12.95 1.41 23.69
C ASP A 19 13.60 1.65 22.33
N ARG A 20 12.82 1.57 21.24
CA ARG A 20 13.28 1.88 19.89
C ARG A 20 13.79 3.32 19.77
N HIS A 21 13.05 4.28 20.32
CA HIS A 21 13.41 5.70 20.27
C HIS A 21 14.72 6.01 20.99
N ALA A 22 15.03 5.30 22.08
CA ALA A 22 16.20 5.59 22.90
C ALA A 22 17.47 4.86 22.43
N HIS A 23 17.35 3.66 21.87
CA HIS A 23 18.49 2.78 21.61
C HIS A 23 18.57 2.22 20.18
N GLY A 24 17.61 2.56 19.31
CA GLY A 24 17.39 1.86 18.06
C GLY A 24 16.70 0.51 18.23
N SER A 25 16.26 -0.08 17.13
CA SER A 25 15.68 -1.42 17.15
C SER A 25 16.76 -2.49 17.31
N LYS A 26 16.50 -3.51 18.15
CA LYS A 26 17.33 -4.73 18.22
C LYS A 26 17.11 -5.61 16.98
N LEU A 27 16.04 -5.36 16.25
CA LEU A 27 15.65 -6.01 15.01
C LEU A 27 15.89 -5.09 13.81
N LYS A 28 16.94 -4.24 13.83
CA LYS A 28 17.31 -3.31 12.74
C LYS A 28 17.20 -3.96 11.36
N ASP A 29 17.73 -5.18 11.23
CA ASP A 29 17.72 -5.92 9.97
C ASP A 29 16.32 -6.18 9.43
N HIS A 30 15.31 -6.37 10.28
CA HIS A 30 13.93 -6.59 9.82
C HIS A 30 13.35 -5.33 9.15
N PHE A 31 13.71 -4.15 9.68
CA PHE A 31 13.27 -2.86 9.14
C PHE A 31 14.05 -2.44 7.89
N MET A 32 15.27 -2.94 7.71
CA MET A 32 16.18 -2.47 6.67
C MET A 32 15.87 -3.07 5.30
N TRP A 33 15.52 -4.35 5.23
CA TRP A 33 15.24 -5.06 3.97
C TRP A 33 14.10 -6.08 4.13
N PRO A 34 12.86 -5.62 4.40
CA PRO A 34 11.74 -6.50 4.73
C PRO A 34 11.36 -7.50 3.61
N THR A 35 11.78 -7.24 2.38
CA THR A 35 11.57 -8.11 1.20
C THR A 35 12.45 -9.38 1.21
N VAL A 36 13.49 -9.45 2.04
CA VAL A 36 14.31 -10.67 2.18
C VAL A 36 13.74 -11.54 3.30
N ASN A 37 12.74 -12.36 2.98
CA ASN A 37 12.07 -13.24 3.92
C ASN A 37 11.76 -14.63 3.32
N GLN A 38 11.52 -15.64 4.17
CA GLN A 38 11.28 -17.01 3.73
C GLN A 38 9.92 -17.20 3.06
N GLU A 39 8.88 -16.54 3.55
CA GLU A 39 7.53 -16.64 3.00
C GLU A 39 7.50 -16.29 1.51
N ASP A 40 8.13 -15.20 1.12
CA ASP A 40 8.17 -14.72 -0.25
C ASP A 40 9.18 -15.48 -1.11
N LEU A 41 10.43 -15.60 -0.63
CA LEU A 41 11.54 -16.09 -1.45
C LEU A 41 11.59 -17.62 -1.57
N SER A 42 10.86 -18.36 -0.73
CA SER A 42 10.71 -19.81 -0.90
C SER A 42 9.70 -20.17 -2.00
N GLY A 43 8.92 -19.20 -2.48
CA GLY A 43 8.04 -19.36 -3.62
C GLY A 43 8.81 -19.58 -4.93
N PRO A 44 8.18 -20.17 -5.96
CA PRO A 44 8.86 -20.55 -7.19
C PRO A 44 9.32 -19.36 -8.06
N LYS A 45 8.80 -18.15 -7.81
CA LYS A 45 8.90 -17.02 -8.76
C LYS A 45 9.66 -15.81 -8.23
N LEU A 46 9.40 -15.37 -7.00
CA LEU A 46 9.89 -14.08 -6.47
C LEU A 46 11.42 -14.02 -6.38
N MET A 47 12.06 -15.11 -5.95
CA MET A 47 13.53 -15.20 -5.93
C MET A 47 14.15 -15.08 -7.34
N LEU A 48 13.51 -15.67 -8.35
CA LEU A 48 13.97 -15.60 -9.74
C LEU A 48 13.78 -14.19 -10.33
N LEU A 49 12.66 -13.53 -10.01
CA LEU A 49 12.42 -12.14 -10.37
C LEU A 49 13.51 -11.23 -9.78
N LEU A 50 13.79 -11.40 -8.49
CA LEU A 50 14.78 -10.61 -7.76
C LEU A 50 16.19 -10.78 -8.35
N LEU A 51 16.60 -12.03 -8.61
CA LEU A 51 17.87 -12.35 -9.27
C LEU A 51 17.96 -11.72 -10.66
N ASN A 52 16.91 -11.82 -11.47
CA ASN A 52 16.89 -11.26 -12.82
C ASN A 52 16.99 -9.72 -12.78
N ALA A 53 16.20 -9.06 -11.94
CA ALA A 53 16.19 -7.60 -11.84
C ALA A 53 17.54 -7.06 -11.35
N ARG A 54 18.04 -7.57 -10.22
CA ARG A 54 19.29 -7.09 -9.59
C ARG A 54 20.55 -7.54 -10.32
N GLY A 55 20.49 -8.61 -11.10
CA GLY A 55 21.61 -9.06 -11.95
C GLY A 55 21.76 -8.27 -13.26
N ARG A 56 20.71 -7.58 -13.72
CA ARG A 56 20.69 -6.84 -15.00
C ARG A 56 20.88 -5.34 -14.86
N LEU A 57 20.53 -4.78 -13.71
CA LEU A 57 20.53 -3.35 -13.47
C LEU A 57 21.50 -3.01 -12.34
N ALA A 58 22.26 -1.92 -12.53
CA ALA A 58 23.20 -1.45 -11.52
C ALA A 58 22.47 -0.87 -10.29
N PRO A 59 23.11 -0.83 -9.10
CA PRO A 59 22.50 -0.30 -7.88
C PRO A 59 21.84 1.09 -7.98
N PRO A 60 22.38 2.08 -8.74
CA PRO A 60 21.73 3.39 -8.90
C PRO A 60 20.29 3.32 -9.43
N ALA A 61 19.97 2.30 -10.25
CA ALA A 61 18.63 2.12 -10.81
C ALA A 61 17.58 1.79 -9.73
N PHE A 62 18.00 1.28 -8.58
CA PHE A 62 17.11 0.89 -7.48
C PHE A 62 17.14 1.86 -6.30
N ALA A 63 17.98 2.90 -6.33
CA ALA A 63 18.20 3.77 -5.18
C ALA A 63 16.90 4.39 -4.62
N ALA A 64 15.94 4.75 -5.50
CA ALA A 64 14.66 5.32 -5.10
C ALA A 64 13.78 4.27 -4.40
N VAL A 65 13.60 3.09 -5.02
CA VAL A 65 12.76 2.03 -4.42
C VAL A 65 13.37 1.46 -3.15
N ASP A 66 14.69 1.38 -3.07
CA ASP A 66 15.41 0.95 -1.87
C ASP A 66 15.24 1.98 -0.74
N TYR A 67 15.27 3.28 -1.08
CA TYR A 67 15.01 4.35 -0.12
C TYR A 67 13.57 4.35 0.39
N GLU A 68 12.59 4.20 -0.51
CA GLU A 68 11.18 4.12 -0.14
C GLU A 68 10.87 2.87 0.70
N GLY A 69 11.55 1.75 0.43
CA GLY A 69 11.47 0.52 1.24
C GLY A 69 11.92 0.71 2.70
N LEU A 70 12.73 1.73 3.00
CA LEU A 70 13.19 2.06 4.36
C LEU A 70 12.20 2.94 5.13
N TRP A 71 11.15 3.48 4.47
CA TRP A 71 10.24 4.45 5.06
C TRP A 71 9.66 3.99 6.39
N PHE A 72 9.11 2.78 6.44
CA PHE A 72 8.46 2.27 7.65
C PHE A 72 9.44 2.18 8.82
N GLY A 73 10.66 1.68 8.57
CA GLY A 73 11.73 1.64 9.56
C GLY A 73 12.14 3.02 10.07
N LYS A 74 12.23 4.01 9.19
CA LYS A 74 12.53 5.39 9.56
C LYS A 74 11.40 6.03 10.36
N ALA A 75 10.16 5.92 9.88
CA ALA A 75 8.98 6.53 10.48
C ALA A 75 8.68 5.96 11.87
N THR A 76 8.96 4.67 12.10
CA THR A 76 8.80 3.99 13.40
C THR A 76 10.03 4.09 14.31
N ARG A 77 11.10 4.76 13.85
CA ARG A 77 12.44 4.77 14.47
C ARG A 77 13.03 3.38 14.72
N GLY A 78 12.66 2.41 13.90
CA GLY A 78 13.40 1.16 13.77
C GLY A 78 14.79 1.37 13.16
N LEU A 79 14.91 2.38 12.29
CA LEU A 79 16.15 2.82 11.64
C LEU A 79 16.49 4.26 12.03
N HIS A 80 17.74 4.48 12.42
CA HIS A 80 18.28 5.79 12.77
C HIS A 80 19.35 6.17 11.74
N PRO A 81 19.01 6.94 10.69
CA PRO A 81 20.02 7.44 9.77
C PRO A 81 20.97 8.40 10.50
N GLU A 82 22.26 8.23 10.25
CA GLU A 82 23.28 9.13 10.79
C GLU A 82 23.16 10.53 10.19
N PHE A 83 23.42 11.57 10.97
CA PHE A 83 23.30 12.94 10.48
C PHE A 83 24.68 13.54 10.20
N LEU A 84 24.91 13.92 8.94
CA LEU A 84 26.07 14.69 8.52
C LEU A 84 25.61 16.05 7.97
N HIS A 85 25.96 17.12 8.67
CA HIS A 85 25.52 18.47 8.34
C HIS A 85 26.17 18.98 7.04
N TYR A 86 25.44 19.79 6.26
CA TYR A 86 25.93 20.51 5.05
C TYR A 86 26.44 19.60 3.90
N HIS A 87 25.98 18.36 3.84
CA HIS A 87 26.37 17.43 2.79
C HIS A 87 25.16 16.80 2.10
N THR A 88 25.36 16.48 0.83
CA THR A 88 24.43 15.74 -0.02
C THR A 88 25.18 14.54 -0.60
N MET A 89 24.52 13.38 -0.65
CA MET A 89 25.09 12.20 -1.29
C MET A 89 24.40 11.93 -2.62
N ILE A 90 25.17 11.73 -3.68
CA ILE A 90 24.66 11.44 -5.02
C ILE A 90 24.19 9.98 -5.09
N MET A 91 22.89 9.80 -5.27
CA MET A 91 22.21 8.50 -5.34
C MET A 91 21.43 8.31 -6.64
N HIS A 92 21.02 9.39 -7.29
CA HIS A 92 20.27 9.34 -8.54
C HIS A 92 21.09 9.92 -9.69
N GLY A 93 20.95 9.34 -10.88
CA GLY A 93 21.62 9.81 -12.11
C GLY A 93 23.12 9.46 -12.22
N ALA A 94 23.70 8.78 -11.22
CA ALA A 94 25.08 8.32 -11.28
C ALA A 94 25.26 7.25 -12.38
N THR A 95 26.29 7.42 -13.21
CA THR A 95 26.57 6.52 -14.34
C THR A 95 27.71 5.54 -14.07
N ASN A 96 28.46 5.77 -13.00
CA ASN A 96 29.63 4.98 -12.62
C ASN A 96 29.80 4.92 -11.09
N ALA A 97 30.73 4.08 -10.64
CA ALA A 97 30.98 3.83 -9.23
C ALA A 97 31.67 5.00 -8.49
N GLU A 98 32.32 5.93 -9.21
CA GLU A 98 32.94 7.10 -8.58
C GLU A 98 31.92 8.20 -8.25
N GLU A 99 30.83 8.26 -9.01
CA GLU A 99 29.72 9.18 -8.80
C GLU A 99 28.72 8.67 -7.76
N TYR A 100 28.41 7.36 -7.78
CA TYR A 100 27.40 6.79 -6.90
C TYR A 100 27.90 6.73 -5.45
N GLY A 101 27.16 7.38 -4.54
CA GLY A 101 27.57 7.56 -3.15
C GLY A 101 28.53 8.73 -2.91
N LYS A 102 28.80 9.56 -3.94
CA LYS A 102 29.70 10.72 -3.80
C LYS A 102 29.11 11.76 -2.85
N LEU A 103 29.90 12.17 -1.87
CA LEU A 103 29.57 13.27 -0.96
C LEU A 103 29.93 14.62 -1.57
N ILE A 104 28.99 15.57 -1.48
CA ILE A 104 29.15 16.95 -1.94
C ILE A 104 28.81 17.89 -0.79
N HIS A 105 29.74 18.76 -0.42
CA HIS A 105 29.49 19.82 0.55
C HIS A 105 28.64 20.92 -0.08
N TRP A 106 27.68 21.50 0.65
CA TRP A 106 26.76 22.50 0.08
C TRP A 106 27.48 23.75 -0.44
N GLU A 107 28.61 24.14 0.16
CA GLU A 107 29.41 25.26 -0.38
C GLU A 107 30.16 24.92 -1.66
N SER A 108 30.35 23.63 -1.96
CA SER A 108 31.08 23.17 -3.16
C SER A 108 30.20 23.11 -4.41
N HIS A 109 28.87 23.15 -4.26
CA HIS A 109 27.93 23.14 -5.37
C HIS A 109 26.64 23.90 -5.00
N PRO A 110 26.23 24.93 -5.76
CA PRO A 110 25.12 25.81 -5.39
C PRO A 110 23.78 25.07 -5.20
N ASP A 111 23.54 24.02 -5.99
CA ASP A 111 22.27 23.27 -5.93
C ASP A 111 22.29 22.10 -4.94
N ALA A 112 23.41 21.82 -4.26
CA ALA A 112 23.52 20.60 -3.45
C ALA A 112 22.54 20.58 -2.26
N GLU A 113 22.28 21.72 -1.62
CA GLU A 113 21.26 21.81 -0.57
C GLU A 113 19.86 21.55 -1.15
N GLU A 114 19.55 22.16 -2.29
CA GLU A 114 18.24 22.08 -2.90
C GLU A 114 17.91 20.66 -3.38
N TRP A 115 18.91 19.91 -3.87
CA TRP A 115 18.72 18.52 -4.26
C TRP A 115 18.22 17.63 -3.14
N VAL A 116 18.62 17.90 -1.89
CA VAL A 116 18.11 17.17 -0.72
C VAL A 116 16.71 17.63 -0.36
N ARG A 117 16.45 18.94 -0.38
CA ARG A 117 15.12 19.51 -0.06
C ARG A 117 14.04 19.00 -1.02
N THR A 118 14.41 18.86 -2.29
CA THR A 118 13.53 18.34 -3.37
C THR A 118 13.57 16.82 -3.51
N ARG A 119 14.35 16.11 -2.67
CA ARG A 119 14.59 14.67 -2.72
C ARG A 119 15.14 14.15 -4.07
N ARG A 120 15.74 15.02 -4.89
CA ARG A 120 16.51 14.60 -6.08
C ARG A 120 17.76 13.82 -5.72
N GLN A 121 18.31 14.07 -4.53
CA GLN A 121 19.43 13.37 -3.92
C GLN A 121 19.14 13.16 -2.44
N LEU A 122 19.95 12.36 -1.75
CA LEU A 122 19.68 11.96 -0.37
C LEU A 122 20.63 12.63 0.63
N LEU A 123 20.15 12.78 1.87
CA LEU A 123 21.02 13.05 3.01
C LEU A 123 22.01 11.89 3.18
N PRO A 124 23.24 12.15 3.64
CA PRO A 124 24.25 11.09 3.79
C PRO A 124 23.80 9.89 4.64
N GLY A 125 23.10 10.09 5.75
CA GLY A 125 22.60 8.99 6.57
C GLY A 125 21.58 8.10 5.86
N ASP A 126 20.68 8.72 5.12
CA ASP A 126 19.66 8.02 4.34
C ASP A 126 20.29 7.24 3.18
N ALA A 127 21.23 7.88 2.48
CA ALA A 127 22.00 7.27 1.42
C ALA A 127 22.84 6.09 1.91
N LEU A 128 23.46 6.19 3.10
CA LEU A 128 24.20 5.08 3.70
C LEU A 128 23.30 3.88 4.01
N LEU A 129 22.06 4.09 4.48
CA LEU A 129 21.13 2.98 4.67
C LEU A 129 20.78 2.30 3.34
N VAL A 130 20.57 3.07 2.27
CA VAL A 130 20.33 2.53 0.92
C VAL A 130 21.53 1.70 0.45
N LEU A 131 22.75 2.22 0.60
CA LEU A 131 23.97 1.49 0.23
C LEU A 131 24.14 0.22 1.07
N GLU A 132 23.82 0.25 2.38
CA GLU A 132 23.86 -0.93 3.27
C GLU A 132 22.86 -2.00 2.82
N VAL A 133 21.64 -1.62 2.43
CA VAL A 133 20.64 -2.55 1.86
C VAL A 133 21.16 -3.19 0.59
N GLN A 134 21.68 -2.37 -0.34
CA GLN A 134 22.15 -2.84 -1.64
C GLN A 134 23.35 -3.76 -1.52
N GLU A 135 24.33 -3.43 -0.68
CA GLU A 135 25.49 -4.28 -0.39
C GLU A 135 25.05 -5.66 0.11
N ARG A 136 24.19 -5.67 1.15
CA ARG A 136 23.72 -6.91 1.76
C ARG A 136 22.87 -7.73 0.80
N LEU A 137 22.01 -7.08 0.02
CA LEU A 137 21.17 -7.74 -0.99
C LEU A 137 22.02 -8.37 -2.07
N MET A 138 22.99 -7.64 -2.63
CA MET A 138 23.89 -8.18 -3.66
C MET A 138 24.71 -9.36 -3.11
N LYS A 139 25.21 -9.26 -1.88
CA LYS A 139 25.89 -10.37 -1.21
C LYS A 139 24.98 -11.59 -1.07
N PHE A 140 23.75 -11.40 -0.60
CA PHE A 140 22.76 -12.48 -0.48
C PHE A 140 22.51 -13.17 -1.82
N LEU A 141 22.31 -12.39 -2.90
CA LEU A 141 22.05 -12.94 -4.23
C LEU A 141 23.25 -13.71 -4.79
N VAL A 142 24.48 -13.20 -4.62
CA VAL A 142 25.71 -13.89 -5.02
C VAL A 142 25.88 -15.19 -4.23
N ASP A 143 25.67 -15.17 -2.92
CA ASP A 143 25.74 -16.36 -2.06
C ASP A 143 24.66 -17.39 -2.46
N CYS A 144 23.49 -16.96 -2.92
CA CYS A 144 22.46 -17.83 -3.50
C CYS A 144 22.90 -18.44 -4.84
N CYS A 145 23.48 -17.65 -5.75
CA CYS A 145 24.01 -18.15 -7.01
C CYS A 145 25.08 -19.23 -6.80
N HIS A 146 26.01 -19.01 -5.86
CA HIS A 146 27.03 -20.01 -5.50
C HIS A 146 26.44 -21.31 -4.96
N GLN A 147 25.33 -21.26 -4.23
CA GLN A 147 24.66 -22.46 -3.74
C GLN A 147 23.88 -23.19 -4.84
N ILE A 148 23.20 -22.46 -5.73
CA ILE A 148 22.44 -23.04 -6.84
C ILE A 148 23.39 -23.68 -7.86
N LEU A 149 24.47 -22.97 -8.20
CA LEU A 149 25.47 -23.37 -9.20
C LEU A 149 26.75 -23.94 -8.56
N HIS A 150 26.62 -24.64 -7.44
CA HIS A 150 27.75 -25.11 -6.62
C HIS A 150 28.75 -26.03 -7.34
N GLU A 151 28.39 -26.58 -8.51
CA GLU A 151 29.28 -27.39 -9.35
C GLU A 151 30.22 -26.55 -10.23
N ILE A 152 29.95 -25.25 -10.38
CA ILE A 152 30.74 -24.33 -11.20
C ILE A 152 31.62 -23.46 -10.27
N PRO A 153 32.95 -23.45 -10.43
CA PRO A 153 33.83 -22.56 -9.68
C PRO A 153 33.47 -21.06 -9.86
N PRO A 154 33.51 -20.23 -8.80
CA PRO A 154 33.12 -18.81 -8.88
C PRO A 154 33.84 -17.98 -9.94
N ASP A 155 35.13 -18.24 -10.18
CA ASP A 155 35.95 -17.58 -11.19
C ASP A 155 35.54 -17.98 -12.62
N ILE A 156 35.06 -19.20 -12.80
CA ILE A 156 34.54 -19.70 -14.08
C ILE A 156 33.14 -19.13 -14.36
N MET A 157 32.31 -18.90 -13.34
CA MET A 157 30.95 -18.35 -13.49
C MET A 157 30.91 -16.98 -14.19
N ILE A 158 31.97 -16.18 -14.06
CA ILE A 158 32.09 -14.84 -14.65
C ILE A 158 33.00 -14.81 -15.89
N SER A 159 33.44 -15.98 -16.36
CA SER A 159 34.31 -16.11 -17.53
C SER A 159 33.52 -16.19 -18.84
N ASP A 160 34.24 -16.11 -19.95
CA ASP A 160 33.66 -16.26 -21.29
C ASP A 160 33.05 -17.66 -21.56
N GLU A 161 33.30 -18.65 -20.69
CA GLU A 161 32.65 -19.98 -20.76
C GLU A 161 31.14 -19.89 -20.50
N TYR A 162 30.71 -18.92 -19.68
CA TYR A 162 29.30 -18.68 -19.34
C TYR A 162 28.91 -17.24 -19.72
N PRO A 163 28.79 -16.93 -21.02
CA PRO A 163 28.49 -15.58 -21.46
C PRO A 163 27.08 -15.15 -21.03
N ILE A 164 26.92 -13.84 -20.79
CA ILE A 164 25.63 -13.23 -20.43
C ILE A 164 24.58 -13.56 -21.50
N GLN A 165 23.56 -14.31 -21.10
CA GLN A 165 22.44 -14.69 -21.96
C GLN A 165 21.43 -13.53 -22.11
N PRO A 166 20.54 -13.52 -23.12
CA PRO A 166 19.41 -12.59 -23.15
C PRO A 166 18.47 -12.79 -21.95
N GLU A 167 17.62 -11.80 -21.67
CA GLU A 167 16.65 -11.87 -20.58
C GLU A 167 15.67 -13.04 -20.81
N PRO A 168 15.48 -13.94 -19.83
CA PRO A 168 14.56 -15.06 -19.97
C PRO A 168 13.10 -14.58 -19.95
N THR A 169 12.26 -15.18 -20.79
CA THR A 169 10.81 -14.93 -20.76
C THR A 169 10.18 -15.68 -19.58
N LEU A 170 9.84 -14.94 -18.52
CA LEU A 170 9.05 -15.48 -17.42
C LEU A 170 7.58 -15.56 -17.86
N LYS A 171 6.94 -16.71 -17.61
CA LYS A 171 5.49 -16.86 -17.86
C LYS A 171 4.76 -15.87 -16.95
N THR A 172 4.00 -14.96 -17.56
CA THR A 172 3.04 -14.13 -16.84
C THR A 172 1.87 -15.02 -16.45
N ASP A 173 1.52 -15.04 -15.16
CA ASP A 173 0.30 -15.64 -14.67
C ASP A 173 -0.85 -14.71 -15.04
N SER A 174 -1.19 -14.67 -16.33
CA SER A 174 -2.38 -13.99 -16.81
C SER A 174 -3.59 -14.76 -16.32
N ASP A 175 -4.51 -14.08 -15.66
CA ASP A 175 -5.82 -14.62 -15.30
C ASP A 175 -6.63 -14.99 -16.56
N ALA A 176 -7.82 -15.57 -16.35
CA ALA A 176 -8.71 -15.98 -17.45
C ALA A 176 -9.13 -14.81 -18.38
N SER A 177 -8.92 -13.55 -17.97
CA SER A 177 -9.14 -12.33 -18.73
C SER A 177 -7.89 -11.78 -19.44
N GLY A 178 -6.72 -12.41 -19.28
CA GLY A 178 -5.47 -11.97 -19.89
C GLY A 178 -4.73 -10.87 -19.12
N PHE A 179 -5.23 -10.46 -17.95
CA PHE A 179 -4.59 -9.48 -17.08
C PHE A 179 -3.88 -10.19 -15.92
N ALA A 180 -2.79 -9.64 -15.39
CA ALA A 180 -2.29 -10.12 -14.11
C ALA A 180 -3.21 -9.55 -13.02
N SER A 181 -3.69 -10.39 -12.10
CA SER A 181 -4.43 -9.90 -10.93
C SER A 181 -3.62 -8.80 -10.23
N LEU A 182 -4.27 -7.72 -9.81
CA LEU A 182 -3.64 -6.58 -9.13
C LEU A 182 -2.76 -7.04 -7.94
N ALA A 183 -3.24 -8.04 -7.19
CA ALA A 183 -2.50 -8.68 -6.11
C ALA A 183 -1.15 -9.25 -6.55
N VAL A 184 -1.10 -9.91 -7.72
CA VAL A 184 0.13 -10.52 -8.27
C VAL A 184 1.10 -9.42 -8.72
N ILE A 185 0.60 -8.37 -9.37
CA ILE A 185 1.41 -7.21 -9.77
C ILE A 185 2.07 -6.59 -8.55
N THR A 186 1.27 -6.37 -7.50
CA THR A 186 1.69 -5.79 -6.23
C THR A 186 2.72 -6.65 -5.50
N ALA A 187 2.46 -7.95 -5.36
CA ALA A 187 3.36 -8.88 -4.67
C ALA A 187 4.70 -9.04 -5.39
N GLU A 188 4.71 -8.96 -6.72
CA GLU A 188 5.93 -9.07 -7.53
C GLU A 188 6.72 -7.76 -7.63
N ALA A 189 6.08 -6.61 -7.40
CA ALA A 189 6.69 -5.29 -7.60
C ALA A 189 8.04 -5.09 -6.87
N PRO A 190 8.21 -5.47 -5.59
CA PRO A 190 9.49 -5.29 -4.88
C PRO A 190 10.64 -6.15 -5.43
N TYR A 191 10.31 -7.19 -6.20
CA TYR A 191 11.25 -8.16 -6.76
C TYR A 191 11.56 -7.90 -8.24
N LYS A 192 10.89 -6.92 -8.86
CA LYS A 192 11.08 -6.54 -10.26
C LYS A 192 11.95 -5.29 -10.39
N ARG A 193 12.31 -4.97 -11.63
CA ARG A 193 12.81 -3.63 -11.98
C ARG A 193 11.80 -2.57 -11.52
N PRO A 194 12.25 -1.41 -11.01
CA PRO A 194 11.36 -0.30 -10.71
C PRO A 194 10.49 0.02 -11.91
N ALA A 195 9.17 0.02 -11.70
CA ALA A 195 8.22 0.41 -12.73
C ALA A 195 8.24 1.94 -12.87
N GLY A 196 8.15 2.43 -14.10
CA GLY A 196 7.86 3.84 -14.34
C GLY A 196 6.36 4.09 -14.15
N LEU A 197 6.00 5.37 -14.05
CA LEU A 197 4.60 5.81 -14.09
C LEU A 197 3.94 5.35 -15.39
N ASP A 198 2.83 4.64 -15.29
CA ASP A 198 2.03 4.16 -16.42
C ASP A 198 0.62 4.75 -16.36
N LEU A 199 0.48 5.96 -16.90
CA LEU A 199 -0.79 6.69 -16.90
C LEU A 199 -1.89 5.97 -17.68
N TRP A 200 -1.55 5.18 -18.70
CA TRP A 200 -2.53 4.45 -19.50
C TRP A 200 -3.12 3.27 -18.73
N ASN A 201 -2.29 2.51 -18.01
CA ASN A 201 -2.79 1.48 -17.12
C ASN A 201 -3.66 2.07 -16.00
N LEU A 202 -3.28 3.24 -15.45
CA LEU A 202 -4.13 3.94 -14.48
C LEU A 202 -5.47 4.37 -15.09
N LEU A 203 -5.46 4.84 -16.34
CA LEU A 203 -6.67 5.22 -17.06
C LEU A 203 -7.62 4.03 -17.22
N ASP A 204 -7.13 2.90 -17.70
CA ASP A 204 -7.92 1.68 -17.93
C ASP A 204 -8.57 1.17 -16.64
N VAL A 205 -7.81 1.12 -15.54
CA VAL A 205 -8.33 0.68 -14.23
C VAL A 205 -9.40 1.63 -13.71
N LEU A 206 -9.19 2.95 -13.82
CA LEU A 206 -10.15 3.95 -13.37
C LEU A 206 -11.41 3.98 -14.23
N GLU A 207 -11.29 3.79 -15.55
CA GLU A 207 -12.43 3.67 -16.46
C GLU A 207 -13.27 2.46 -16.11
N ALA A 208 -12.65 1.28 -16.00
CA ALA A 208 -13.34 0.05 -15.63
C ALA A 208 -14.10 0.21 -14.31
N ARG A 209 -13.48 0.86 -13.32
CA ARG A 209 -14.11 1.08 -12.02
C ARG A 209 -15.24 2.12 -12.07
N MET A 210 -15.08 3.18 -12.86
CA MET A 210 -16.13 4.18 -13.11
C MET A 210 -17.35 3.54 -13.77
N LEU A 211 -17.16 2.71 -14.80
CA LEU A 211 -18.24 1.99 -15.48
C LEU A 211 -18.95 1.02 -14.51
N ALA A 212 -18.21 0.28 -13.70
CA ALA A 212 -18.79 -0.58 -12.66
C ALA A 212 -19.63 0.21 -11.62
N ALA A 213 -19.21 1.45 -11.28
CA ALA A 213 -19.99 2.32 -10.41
C ALA A 213 -21.30 2.77 -11.08
N GLN A 214 -21.27 3.03 -12.38
CA GLN A 214 -22.44 3.40 -13.17
C GLN A 214 -23.44 2.25 -13.25
N ASP A 215 -22.96 1.04 -13.55
CA ASP A 215 -23.78 -0.19 -13.59
C ASP A 215 -24.43 -0.48 -12.23
N HIS A 216 -23.70 -0.24 -11.14
CA HIS A 216 -24.24 -0.37 -9.78
C HIS A 216 -25.45 0.54 -9.55
N ILE A 217 -25.40 1.80 -9.98
CA ILE A 217 -26.51 2.75 -9.85
C ILE A 217 -27.69 2.34 -10.73
N TRP A 218 -27.45 1.88 -11.96
CA TRP A 218 -28.52 1.36 -12.82
C TRP A 218 -29.22 0.17 -12.19
N SER A 219 -28.44 -0.79 -11.67
CA SER A 219 -28.98 -1.97 -10.99
C SER A 219 -29.82 -1.61 -9.77
N LEU A 220 -29.39 -0.63 -8.97
CA LEU A 220 -30.19 -0.11 -7.84
C LEU A 220 -31.53 0.50 -8.28
N ARG A 221 -31.62 1.06 -9.48
CA ARG A 221 -32.83 1.73 -9.98
C ARG A 221 -33.78 0.79 -10.69
N GLU A 222 -33.25 -0.22 -11.37
CA GLU A 222 -34.01 -1.04 -12.32
C GLU A 222 -34.33 -2.44 -11.79
N ASP A 223 -33.55 -2.98 -10.84
CA ASP A 223 -33.75 -4.31 -10.27
C ASP A 223 -34.18 -4.23 -8.78
N PRO A 224 -35.47 -4.48 -8.47
CA PRO A 224 -35.96 -4.50 -7.10
C PRO A 224 -35.33 -5.58 -6.21
N ALA A 225 -34.91 -6.71 -6.80
CA ALA A 225 -34.24 -7.78 -6.06
C ALA A 225 -32.83 -7.34 -5.66
N TYR A 226 -32.08 -6.77 -6.60
CA TYR A 226 -30.76 -6.19 -6.33
C TYR A 226 -30.84 -5.06 -5.29
N PHE A 227 -31.79 -4.12 -5.44
CA PHE A 227 -32.01 -3.07 -4.45
C PHE A 227 -32.29 -3.65 -3.05
N SER A 228 -33.16 -4.65 -2.96
CA SER A 228 -33.48 -5.29 -1.69
C SER A 228 -32.29 -6.02 -1.07
N GLU A 229 -31.41 -6.60 -1.88
CA GLU A 229 -30.17 -7.24 -1.41
C GLU A 229 -29.18 -6.18 -0.89
N GLN A 230 -28.91 -5.13 -1.66
CA GLN A 230 -28.03 -4.04 -1.24
C GLN A 230 -28.54 -3.35 0.02
N PHE A 231 -29.86 -3.13 0.14
CA PHE A 231 -30.44 -2.57 1.36
C PHE A 231 -30.18 -3.45 2.59
N ARG A 232 -30.29 -4.78 2.46
CA ARG A 232 -30.00 -5.71 3.56
C ARG A 232 -28.52 -5.73 3.92
N GLU A 233 -27.64 -5.74 2.92
CA GLU A 233 -26.20 -5.65 3.14
C GLU A 233 -25.85 -4.38 3.94
N TYR A 234 -26.32 -3.21 3.50
CA TYR A 234 -26.09 -1.97 4.26
C TYR A 234 -26.71 -2.02 5.66
N LEU A 235 -27.90 -2.59 5.82
CA LEU A 235 -28.55 -2.74 7.12
C LEU A 235 -27.72 -3.62 8.08
N ASP A 236 -27.20 -4.74 7.59
CA ASP A 236 -26.42 -5.69 8.40
C ASP A 236 -25.06 -5.15 8.83
N HIS A 237 -24.56 -4.11 8.16
CA HIS A 237 -23.30 -3.41 8.48
C HIS A 237 -23.53 -2.12 9.29
N ARG A 238 -24.76 -1.86 9.76
CA ARG A 238 -25.02 -0.72 10.64
C ARG A 238 -24.57 -1.01 12.06
N GLU A 239 -23.91 -0.04 12.68
CA GLU A 239 -23.59 -0.09 14.12
C GLU A 239 -24.83 -0.24 15.01
N GLU A 240 -26.01 0.20 14.55
CA GLU A 240 -27.27 -0.03 15.26
C GLU A 240 -27.61 -1.53 15.43
N MET A 241 -27.01 -2.41 14.61
CA MET A 241 -27.15 -3.86 14.72
C MET A 241 -26.26 -4.48 15.81
N LEU A 242 -25.31 -3.72 16.37
CA LEU A 242 -24.51 -4.16 17.50
C LEU A 242 -25.33 -4.14 18.79
N PRO A 243 -25.22 -5.17 19.65
CA PRO A 243 -25.72 -5.08 21.00
C PRO A 243 -24.85 -4.10 21.81
N ASP A 244 -25.43 -3.43 22.80
CA ASP A 244 -24.63 -2.61 23.72
C ASP A 244 -23.84 -3.45 24.72
N THR A 245 -23.04 -2.78 25.55
CA THR A 245 -22.30 -3.36 26.67
C THR A 245 -23.18 -4.12 27.68
N ASN A 246 -24.50 -3.91 27.67
CA ASN A 246 -25.47 -4.66 28.48
C ASN A 246 -26.19 -5.77 27.68
N GLY A 247 -25.79 -6.01 26.44
CA GLY A 247 -26.40 -6.99 25.55
C GLY A 247 -27.74 -6.57 24.95
N LYS A 248 -28.15 -5.29 25.07
CA LYS A 248 -29.46 -4.83 24.58
C LYS A 248 -29.38 -4.37 23.12
N PRO A 249 -30.46 -4.51 22.32
CA PRO A 249 -30.52 -3.98 20.96
C PRO A 249 -30.66 -2.45 20.95
N HIS A 250 -30.24 -1.80 19.86
CA HIS A 250 -30.38 -0.35 19.73
C HIS A 250 -31.86 0.07 19.70
N PRO A 251 -32.29 1.15 20.38
CA PRO A 251 -33.70 1.56 20.43
C PRO A 251 -34.36 1.74 19.05
N VAL A 252 -33.59 2.16 18.03
CA VAL A 252 -34.11 2.36 16.66
C VAL A 252 -34.56 1.07 15.97
N THR A 253 -34.08 -0.09 16.45
CA THR A 253 -34.47 -1.41 15.90
C THR A 253 -35.87 -1.82 16.34
N GLN A 254 -36.49 -1.09 17.27
CA GLN A 254 -37.85 -1.38 17.74
C GLN A 254 -38.88 -1.09 16.63
N PRO A 255 -39.98 -1.87 16.52
CA PRO A 255 -40.94 -1.75 15.41
C PRO A 255 -41.51 -0.36 15.18
N HIS A 256 -41.72 0.42 16.25
CA HIS A 256 -42.27 1.79 16.13
C HIS A 256 -41.23 2.84 15.69
N ARG A 257 -39.95 2.47 15.59
CA ARG A 257 -38.84 3.34 15.16
C ARG A 257 -38.10 2.83 13.92
N ILE A 258 -38.49 1.67 13.39
CA ILE A 258 -37.79 1.00 12.31
C ILE A 258 -37.67 1.86 11.04
N ASN A 259 -38.67 2.72 10.79
CA ASN A 259 -38.65 3.65 9.66
C ASN A 259 -37.47 4.62 9.73
N THR A 260 -37.05 5.05 10.93
CA THR A 260 -35.87 5.91 11.10
C THR A 260 -34.60 5.18 10.70
N LEU A 261 -34.47 3.90 11.08
CA LEU A 261 -33.34 3.06 10.67
C LEU A 261 -33.33 2.90 9.15
N TRP A 262 -34.47 2.57 8.56
CA TRP A 262 -34.60 2.40 7.11
C TRP A 262 -34.25 3.66 6.34
N SER A 263 -34.71 4.84 6.80
CA SER A 263 -34.33 6.12 6.18
C SER A 263 -32.83 6.37 6.21
N ARG A 264 -32.14 6.03 7.31
CA ARG A 264 -30.68 6.17 7.42
C ARG A 264 -29.95 5.19 6.50
N VAL A 265 -30.39 3.93 6.43
CA VAL A 265 -29.82 2.91 5.54
C VAL A 265 -29.98 3.33 4.08
N LEU A 266 -31.18 3.77 3.69
CA LEU A 266 -31.46 4.25 2.33
C LEU A 266 -30.60 5.46 1.97
N LEU A 267 -30.47 6.42 2.89
CA LEU A 267 -29.65 7.61 2.66
C LEU A 267 -28.20 7.22 2.41
N ASN A 268 -27.59 6.41 3.28
CA ASN A 268 -26.19 6.00 3.13
C ASN A 268 -25.98 5.19 1.84
N MET A 269 -26.86 4.23 1.55
CA MET A 269 -26.76 3.42 0.33
C MET A 269 -26.77 4.29 -0.94
N VAL A 270 -27.69 5.26 -1.03
CA VAL A 270 -27.79 6.15 -2.19
C VAL A 270 -26.61 7.12 -2.24
N VAL A 271 -26.28 7.78 -1.13
CA VAL A 271 -25.16 8.73 -1.08
C VAL A 271 -23.85 8.05 -1.47
N HIS A 272 -23.58 6.86 -0.93
CA HIS A 272 -22.35 6.13 -1.23
C HIS A 272 -22.29 5.71 -2.70
N ALA A 273 -23.38 5.20 -3.28
CA ALA A 273 -23.42 4.81 -4.69
C ALA A 273 -23.08 5.97 -5.63
N TYR A 274 -23.68 7.15 -5.42
CA TYR A 274 -23.43 8.32 -6.25
C TYR A 274 -22.06 8.97 -5.98
N SER A 275 -21.63 9.06 -4.72
CA SER A 275 -20.31 9.57 -4.37
C SER A 275 -19.20 8.74 -5.03
N ASN A 276 -19.34 7.42 -5.00
CA ASN A 276 -18.39 6.48 -5.59
C ASN A 276 -18.23 6.72 -7.11
N LEU A 277 -19.35 6.79 -7.86
CA LEU A 277 -19.31 7.14 -9.29
C LEU A 277 -18.64 8.51 -9.52
N GLN A 278 -19.01 9.51 -8.72
CA GLN A 278 -18.48 10.86 -8.89
C GLN A 278 -16.96 10.91 -8.68
N PHE A 279 -16.43 10.23 -7.67
CA PHE A 279 -14.99 10.19 -7.41
C PHE A 279 -14.23 9.51 -8.54
N PHE A 280 -14.64 8.30 -8.95
CA PHE A 280 -13.95 7.61 -10.05
C PHE A 280 -14.06 8.36 -11.38
N ALA A 281 -15.18 9.03 -11.66
CA ALA A 281 -15.30 9.90 -12.83
C ALA A 281 -14.33 11.10 -12.78
N ILE A 282 -14.15 11.72 -11.60
CA ILE A 282 -13.16 12.79 -11.42
C ILE A 282 -11.75 12.25 -11.61
N LEU A 283 -11.40 11.10 -11.00
CA LEU A 283 -10.08 10.50 -11.11
C LEU A 283 -9.74 10.14 -12.56
N TYR A 284 -10.67 9.49 -13.27
CA TYR A 284 -10.55 9.20 -14.70
C TYR A 284 -10.26 10.46 -15.52
N ALA A 285 -11.06 11.52 -15.32
CA ALA A 285 -10.85 12.79 -16.02
C ALA A 285 -9.50 13.45 -15.69
N LYS A 286 -9.00 13.31 -14.44
CA LYS A 286 -7.69 13.84 -14.06
C LYS A 286 -6.54 13.07 -14.68
N VAL A 287 -6.63 11.75 -14.80
CA VAL A 287 -5.61 10.95 -15.50
C VAL A 287 -5.55 11.30 -16.98
N LEU A 288 -6.70 11.48 -17.65
CA LEU A 288 -6.74 11.95 -19.04
C LEU A 288 -5.98 13.28 -19.23
N ILE A 289 -6.20 14.24 -18.34
CA ILE A 289 -5.50 15.53 -18.37
C ILE A 289 -3.98 15.34 -18.16
N CYS A 290 -3.56 14.40 -17.31
CA CYS A 290 -2.14 14.08 -17.12
C CYS A 290 -1.54 13.51 -18.41
N ILE A 291 -2.25 12.60 -19.10
CA ILE A 291 -1.83 12.02 -20.38
C ILE A 291 -1.69 13.11 -21.45
N GLU A 292 -2.71 13.94 -21.62
CA GLU A 292 -2.68 15.04 -22.59
C GLU A 292 -1.51 16.00 -22.33
N SER A 293 -1.24 16.30 -21.06
CA SER A 293 -0.11 17.15 -20.67
C SER A 293 1.24 16.47 -20.88
N GLU A 294 1.36 15.16 -20.61
CA GLU A 294 2.57 14.40 -20.86
C GLU A 294 2.89 14.37 -22.36
N GLU A 295 1.90 14.09 -23.21
CA GLU A 295 2.07 14.06 -24.65
C GLU A 295 2.47 15.42 -25.21
N SER A 296 1.84 16.49 -24.72
CA SER A 296 2.13 17.86 -25.14
C SER A 296 3.53 18.33 -24.76
N SER A 297 4.09 17.79 -23.67
CA SER A 297 5.41 18.18 -23.16
C SER A 297 6.49 17.10 -23.30
N ARG A 298 6.21 16.03 -24.06
CA ARG A 298 7.06 14.83 -24.13
C ARG A 298 8.52 15.12 -24.49
N ASN A 299 8.75 16.07 -25.39
CA ASN A 299 10.09 16.45 -25.84
C ASN A 299 10.87 17.30 -24.80
N ASP A 300 10.17 17.85 -23.81
CA ASP A 300 10.72 18.71 -22.78
C ASP A 300 10.99 17.95 -21.45
N ILE A 301 10.55 16.70 -21.35
CA ILE A 301 10.80 15.84 -20.18
C ILE A 301 12.23 15.31 -20.22
N ASP A 302 13.02 15.74 -19.24
CA ASP A 302 14.41 15.34 -19.05
C ASP A 302 14.58 14.90 -17.58
N PRO A 303 15.02 13.66 -17.30
CA PRO A 303 15.24 13.17 -15.94
C PRO A 303 16.22 14.03 -15.12
N ALA A 304 17.05 14.85 -15.76
CA ALA A 304 17.98 15.77 -15.09
C ALA A 304 17.35 17.13 -14.71
N LYS A 305 16.13 17.42 -15.15
CA LYS A 305 15.45 18.72 -14.96
C LYS A 305 14.11 18.54 -14.25
N ASP A 306 13.54 19.67 -13.81
CA ASP A 306 12.16 19.67 -13.34
C ASP A 306 11.21 19.25 -14.46
N LEU A 307 10.11 18.61 -14.05
CA LEU A 307 9.01 18.37 -14.96
C LEU A 307 8.45 19.69 -15.48
N PRO A 308 7.97 19.74 -16.74
CA PRO A 308 7.24 20.89 -17.27
C PRO A 308 6.13 21.33 -16.30
N GLU A 309 6.04 22.63 -16.02
CA GLU A 309 5.18 23.18 -14.94
C GLU A 309 3.72 22.70 -15.05
N THR A 310 3.17 22.72 -16.26
CA THR A 310 1.81 22.23 -16.53
C THR A 310 1.68 20.75 -16.17
N TYR A 311 2.63 19.92 -16.60
CA TYR A 311 2.58 18.48 -16.33
C TYR A 311 2.71 18.20 -14.84
N PHE A 312 3.68 18.83 -14.16
CA PHE A 312 3.83 18.76 -12.71
C PHE A 312 2.55 19.16 -11.96
N HIS A 313 1.90 20.25 -12.39
CA HIS A 313 0.65 20.71 -11.79
C HIS A 313 -0.49 19.69 -11.97
N THR A 314 -0.61 19.09 -13.16
CA THR A 314 -1.65 18.07 -13.42
C THR A 314 -1.46 16.82 -12.56
N LEU A 315 -0.22 16.32 -12.42
CA LEU A 315 0.10 15.20 -11.52
C LEU A 315 -0.20 15.53 -10.05
N THR A 316 0.17 16.73 -9.61
CA THR A 316 -0.10 17.18 -8.23
C THR A 316 -1.60 17.25 -7.95
N LEU A 317 -2.39 17.77 -8.90
CA LEU A 317 -3.83 17.84 -8.77
C LEU A 317 -4.48 16.45 -8.81
N PHE A 318 -3.97 15.54 -9.64
CA PHE A 318 -4.42 14.15 -9.65
C PHE A 318 -4.16 13.47 -8.30
N LYS A 319 -2.94 13.61 -7.75
CA LYS A 319 -2.61 13.13 -6.41
C LYS A 319 -3.54 13.69 -5.34
N PHE A 320 -3.80 15.00 -5.36
CA PHE A 320 -4.73 15.62 -4.43
C PHE A 320 -6.13 15.00 -4.53
N CYS A 321 -6.64 14.76 -5.74
CA CYS A 321 -7.93 14.09 -5.93
C CYS A 321 -7.95 12.65 -5.41
N LEU A 322 -6.84 11.90 -5.55
CA LEU A 322 -6.70 10.57 -4.96
C LEU A 322 -6.75 10.61 -3.43
N ASP A 323 -6.00 11.53 -2.81
CA ASP A 323 -5.98 11.74 -1.36
C ASP A 323 -7.39 12.07 -0.81
N GLN A 324 -8.18 12.87 -1.54
CA GLN A 324 -9.57 13.15 -1.18
C GLN A 324 -10.50 11.94 -1.37
N ALA A 325 -10.34 11.20 -2.48
CA ALA A 325 -11.18 10.03 -2.77
C ALA A 325 -10.97 8.89 -1.75
N VAL A 326 -9.74 8.66 -1.30
CA VAL A 326 -9.49 7.63 -0.28
C VAL A 326 -10.12 8.00 1.06
N THR A 327 -10.08 9.28 1.46
CA THR A 327 -10.66 9.73 2.74
C THR A 327 -12.13 9.32 2.87
N VAL A 328 -12.91 9.45 1.79
CA VAL A 328 -14.32 9.02 1.79
C VAL A 328 -14.46 7.50 1.90
N SER A 329 -13.61 6.74 1.22
CA SER A 329 -13.67 5.28 1.29
C SER A 329 -13.27 4.75 2.67
N LEU A 330 -12.34 5.44 3.35
CA LEU A 330 -11.95 5.14 4.73
C LEU A 330 -13.07 5.45 5.73
N ASP A 331 -13.79 6.56 5.56
CA ASP A 331 -14.97 6.89 6.35
C ASP A 331 -16.09 5.84 6.19
N GLN A 332 -16.28 5.31 4.98
CA GLN A 332 -17.21 4.20 4.75
C GLN A 332 -16.77 2.91 5.45
N LEU A 333 -15.47 2.63 5.46
CA LEU A 333 -14.89 1.46 6.12
C LEU A 333 -15.09 1.55 7.65
N GLU A 334 -14.84 2.72 8.24
CA GLU A 334 -15.03 3.00 9.66
C GLU A 334 -16.43 2.58 10.14
N HIS A 335 -17.46 3.06 9.46
CA HIS A 335 -18.85 2.88 9.88
C HIS A 335 -19.44 1.50 9.55
N SER A 336 -18.75 0.69 8.74
CA SER A 336 -19.27 -0.59 8.23
C SER A 336 -18.58 -1.80 8.84
N GLU A 337 -17.28 -1.70 9.12
CA GLU A 337 -16.46 -2.89 9.36
C GLU A 337 -16.65 -3.48 10.77
N PHE A 338 -16.72 -2.67 11.83
CA PHE A 338 -16.88 -3.22 13.19
C PHE A 338 -18.28 -3.82 13.44
N ALA A 339 -19.27 -3.37 12.68
CA ALA A 339 -20.62 -3.90 12.70
C ALA A 339 -20.83 -5.08 11.74
N SER A 340 -19.84 -5.36 10.87
CA SER A 340 -19.93 -6.39 9.85
C SER A 340 -20.25 -7.76 10.47
N PRO A 341 -21.00 -8.64 9.78
CA PRO A 341 -21.35 -9.96 10.29
C PRO A 341 -20.18 -10.78 10.85
N PRO A 342 -18.99 -10.80 10.21
CA PRO A 342 -17.85 -11.54 10.75
C PRO A 342 -17.17 -10.88 11.96
N MET A 343 -17.14 -9.54 12.00
CA MET A 343 -16.42 -8.77 13.04
C MET A 343 -17.24 -8.42 14.27
N ARG A 344 -18.57 -8.32 14.16
CA ARG A 344 -19.45 -7.85 15.25
C ARG A 344 -19.31 -8.59 16.57
N LYS A 345 -18.79 -9.83 16.54
CA LYS A 345 -18.50 -10.63 17.75
C LYS A 345 -17.43 -10.00 18.64
N PHE A 346 -16.51 -9.22 18.06
CA PHE A 346 -15.41 -8.57 18.78
C PHE A 346 -15.79 -7.22 19.38
N PHE A 347 -16.94 -6.66 19.00
CA PHE A 347 -17.31 -5.29 19.33
C PHE A 347 -18.66 -5.23 20.06
N ALA A 348 -18.87 -4.12 20.76
CA ALA A 348 -20.14 -3.74 21.36
C ALA A 348 -20.26 -2.22 21.31
N ARG A 349 -21.48 -1.71 21.19
CA ARG A 349 -21.72 -0.26 21.27
C ARG A 349 -21.85 0.17 22.74
N MET A 350 -21.50 1.42 23.03
CA MET A 350 -21.92 2.05 24.27
C MET A 350 -23.44 2.26 24.25
N PRO A 351 -24.12 2.23 25.41
CA PRO A 351 -25.51 2.66 25.50
C PRO A 351 -25.63 4.07 24.93
N PRO A 352 -26.62 4.35 24.05
CA PRO A 352 -26.68 5.61 23.37
C PRO A 352 -27.04 6.71 24.39
N PRO A 353 -26.44 7.91 24.30
CA PRO A 353 -26.73 9.01 25.22
C PRO A 353 -28.21 9.40 25.19
N ASP A 354 -28.85 9.27 24.03
CA ASP A 354 -30.29 9.38 23.83
C ASP A 354 -30.75 8.39 22.75
N PRO A 355 -32.04 8.01 22.69
CA PRO A 355 -32.50 6.97 21.78
C PRO A 355 -32.74 7.45 20.33
N TYR A 356 -32.35 8.68 19.99
CA TYR A 356 -32.49 9.30 18.67
C TYR A 356 -31.15 9.59 17.99
N THR A 357 -30.04 9.66 18.73
CA THR A 357 -28.73 9.89 18.11
C THR A 357 -28.38 8.79 17.10
N SER A 358 -27.67 9.19 16.04
CA SER A 358 -26.97 8.28 15.14
C SER A 358 -25.51 8.10 15.54
N ASP A 359 -25.00 8.96 16.43
CA ASP A 359 -23.64 8.91 16.93
C ASP A 359 -23.53 7.78 17.96
N MET A 360 -22.71 6.79 17.63
CA MET A 360 -22.50 5.59 18.44
C MET A 360 -21.00 5.41 18.67
N ASN A 361 -20.67 5.08 19.90
CA ASN A 361 -19.30 4.72 20.24
C ASN A 361 -19.18 3.20 20.30
N VAL A 362 -18.44 2.63 19.35
CA VAL A 362 -18.15 1.20 19.29
C VAL A 362 -16.84 0.90 20.01
N ILE A 363 -16.89 -0.02 20.96
CA ILE A 363 -15.73 -0.45 21.76
C ILE A 363 -15.45 -1.94 21.61
N PRO A 364 -14.20 -2.38 21.80
CA PRO A 364 -13.89 -3.80 21.90
C PRO A 364 -14.66 -4.48 23.04
N ARG A 365 -15.19 -5.66 22.77
CA ARG A 365 -15.94 -6.45 23.74
C ARG A 365 -14.98 -7.17 24.69
N ALA A 366 -15.18 -7.00 25.99
CA ALA A 366 -14.41 -7.70 27.01
C ALA A 366 -14.70 -9.21 27.00
N GLY A 367 -13.67 -10.02 27.28
CA GLY A 367 -13.79 -11.47 27.44
C GLY A 367 -13.92 -12.29 26.15
N VAL A 368 -13.82 -11.66 24.98
CA VAL A 368 -13.78 -12.38 23.69
C VAL A 368 -12.38 -12.91 23.44
N LYS A 369 -12.29 -14.19 23.06
CA LYS A 369 -11.01 -14.80 22.67
C LYS A 369 -10.61 -14.26 21.29
N ILE A 370 -9.53 -13.51 21.25
CA ILE A 370 -8.92 -12.98 20.02
C ILE A 370 -7.68 -13.82 19.69
N THR A 371 -7.67 -14.46 18.53
CA THR A 371 -6.55 -15.26 18.01
C THR A 371 -5.44 -14.37 17.45
N GLY A 372 -4.30 -14.96 17.03
CA GLY A 372 -3.21 -14.21 16.39
C GLY A 372 -3.66 -13.53 15.10
N VAL A 373 -4.36 -14.27 14.23
CA VAL A 373 -4.89 -13.81 12.95
C VAL A 373 -5.92 -12.69 13.15
N ASP A 374 -6.82 -12.85 14.12
CA ASP A 374 -7.80 -11.80 14.44
C ASP A 374 -7.10 -10.48 14.81
N LYS A 375 -6.01 -10.53 15.58
CA LYS A 375 -5.23 -9.33 15.94
C LYS A 375 -4.56 -8.69 14.73
N GLU A 376 -4.11 -9.48 13.77
CA GLU A 376 -3.45 -8.98 12.57
C GLU A 376 -4.41 -8.26 11.64
N VAL A 377 -5.55 -8.88 11.35
CA VAL A 377 -6.61 -8.24 10.54
C VAL A 377 -7.11 -6.97 11.23
N LEU A 378 -7.39 -7.04 12.53
CA LEU A 378 -7.84 -5.87 13.29
C LEU A 378 -6.79 -4.74 13.30
N PHE A 379 -5.51 -5.08 13.41
CA PHE A 379 -4.43 -4.09 13.37
C PHE A 379 -4.39 -3.37 12.01
N LEU A 380 -4.42 -4.11 10.90
CA LEU A 380 -4.36 -3.52 9.55
C LEU A 380 -5.58 -2.63 9.28
N ILE A 381 -6.77 -3.12 9.58
CA ILE A 381 -8.02 -2.36 9.39
C ILE A 381 -8.06 -1.11 10.25
N GLN A 382 -7.66 -1.20 11.53
CA GLN A 382 -7.59 -0.02 12.40
C GLN A 382 -6.54 0.98 11.93
N THR A 383 -5.43 0.49 11.37
CA THR A 383 -4.41 1.36 10.77
C THR A 383 -4.98 2.13 9.58
N LEU A 384 -5.91 1.56 8.81
CA LEU A 384 -6.50 2.23 7.64
C LEU A 384 -7.32 3.47 7.97
N TRP A 385 -8.09 3.49 9.06
CA TRP A 385 -9.04 4.59 9.30
C TRP A 385 -9.01 5.18 10.70
N LYS A 386 -8.53 4.44 11.71
CA LYS A 386 -8.61 4.87 13.12
C LYS A 386 -7.33 5.56 13.61
N ASP A 387 -6.20 5.25 12.99
CA ASP A 387 -4.88 5.70 13.41
C ASP A 387 -4.24 6.53 12.30
N ASP A 388 -4.60 7.82 12.19
CA ASP A 388 -4.02 8.73 11.19
C ASP A 388 -2.49 8.73 11.23
N MET A 389 -1.92 8.66 12.43
CA MET A 389 -0.47 8.56 12.61
C MET A 389 0.07 7.20 12.17
N GLY A 390 -0.65 6.12 12.48
CA GLY A 390 -0.36 4.77 12.01
C GLY A 390 -0.42 4.65 10.49
N LEU A 391 -1.45 5.21 9.84
CA LEU A 391 -1.58 5.25 8.39
C LEU A 391 -0.49 6.09 7.74
N PHE A 392 -0.16 7.25 8.33
CA PHE A 392 0.95 8.07 7.87
C PHE A 392 2.29 7.30 7.93
N VAL A 393 2.52 6.56 9.01
CA VAL A 393 3.73 5.76 9.22
C VAL A 393 3.79 4.55 8.29
N ALA A 394 2.69 3.79 8.18
CA ALA A 394 2.61 2.59 7.37
C ALA A 394 2.47 2.90 5.87
N ARG A 395 1.88 4.04 5.51
CA ARG A 395 1.35 4.40 4.19
C ARG A 395 0.22 3.50 3.73
N LEU A 396 -0.74 4.10 3.03
CA LEU A 396 -1.92 3.43 2.53
C LEU A 396 -1.62 2.19 1.67
N PRO A 397 -0.76 2.27 0.61
CA PRO A 397 -0.54 1.11 -0.26
C PRO A 397 -0.01 -0.09 0.52
N LEU A 398 0.89 0.15 1.46
CA LEU A 398 1.54 -0.89 2.23
C LEU A 398 0.58 -1.64 3.17
N VAL A 399 -0.40 -0.95 3.74
CA VAL A 399 -1.41 -1.56 4.61
C VAL A 399 -2.41 -2.38 3.80
N VAL A 400 -2.81 -1.86 2.63
CA VAL A 400 -3.74 -2.55 1.73
C VAL A 400 -3.11 -3.80 1.14
N ASP A 401 -1.88 -3.70 0.63
CA ASP A 401 -1.10 -4.81 0.08
C ASP A 401 -0.96 -5.94 1.12
N GLU A 402 -0.67 -5.58 2.37
CA GLU A 402 -0.52 -6.56 3.47
C GLU A 402 -1.85 -7.20 3.88
N LEU A 403 -2.95 -6.44 3.86
CA LEU A 403 -4.28 -6.98 4.15
C LEU A 403 -4.72 -7.96 3.07
N GLU A 404 -4.53 -7.62 1.79
CA GLU A 404 -4.85 -8.50 0.67
C GLU A 404 -4.02 -9.79 0.70
N ARG A 405 -2.70 -9.69 0.94
CA ARG A 405 -1.84 -10.86 1.12
C ARG A 405 -2.33 -11.75 2.27
N LEU A 406 -2.65 -11.15 3.42
CA LEU A 406 -3.10 -11.91 4.60
C LEU A 406 -4.42 -12.65 4.32
N MET A 407 -5.36 -12.03 3.63
CA MET A 407 -6.62 -12.67 3.20
C MET A 407 -6.36 -13.86 2.27
N GLN A 408 -5.43 -13.72 1.32
CA GLN A 408 -5.08 -14.81 0.40
C GLN A 408 -4.32 -15.96 1.09
N ALA A 409 -3.48 -15.64 2.07
CA ALA A 409 -2.63 -16.62 2.76
C ALA A 409 -3.39 -17.40 3.87
N ASP A 410 -4.35 -16.77 4.54
CA ASP A 410 -5.11 -17.40 5.63
C ASP A 410 -6.63 -17.26 5.44
N SER A 411 -7.29 -18.38 5.17
CA SER A 411 -8.76 -18.48 5.08
C SER A 411 -9.52 -17.93 6.30
N LYS A 412 -8.89 -17.88 7.49
CA LYS A 412 -9.50 -17.26 8.67
C LYS A 412 -9.48 -15.74 8.58
N ALA A 413 -8.45 -15.15 7.98
CA ALA A 413 -8.39 -13.72 7.73
C ALA A 413 -9.42 -13.31 6.68
N ASP A 414 -9.51 -14.06 5.57
CA ASP A 414 -10.54 -13.87 4.55
C ASP A 414 -11.96 -13.93 5.12
N ALA A 415 -12.22 -14.94 5.98
CA ALA A 415 -13.51 -15.10 6.63
C ALA A 415 -13.90 -13.99 7.61
N LEU A 416 -12.99 -13.07 7.95
CA LEU A 416 -13.29 -11.88 8.76
C LEU A 416 -13.76 -10.69 7.92
N ILE A 417 -13.61 -10.73 6.60
CA ILE A 417 -13.99 -9.65 5.70
C ILE A 417 -15.29 -10.03 5.01
N SER A 418 -16.35 -9.23 5.19
CA SER A 418 -17.61 -9.45 4.47
C SER A 418 -17.48 -9.04 3.00
N ALA A 419 -18.38 -9.51 2.14
CA ALA A 419 -18.41 -9.09 0.73
C ALA A 419 -18.59 -7.56 0.57
N HIS A 420 -19.40 -6.94 1.44
CA HIS A 420 -19.57 -5.48 1.46
C HIS A 420 -18.27 -4.75 1.80
N VAL A 421 -17.55 -5.22 2.81
CA VAL A 421 -16.27 -4.61 3.24
C VAL A 421 -15.19 -4.85 2.20
N ALA A 422 -15.15 -6.03 1.59
CA ALA A 422 -14.23 -6.35 0.49
C ALA A 422 -14.42 -5.39 -0.70
N LYS A 423 -15.66 -4.98 -1.01
CA LYS A 423 -15.92 -3.98 -2.06
C LYS A 423 -15.31 -2.61 -1.71
N ILE A 424 -15.44 -2.16 -0.46
CA ILE A 424 -14.85 -0.90 0.01
C ILE A 424 -13.31 -0.99 -0.05
N LEU A 425 -12.74 -2.09 0.43
CA LEU A 425 -11.30 -2.33 0.37
C LEU A 425 -10.77 -2.40 -1.08
N GLY A 426 -11.55 -2.95 -2.01
CA GLY A 426 -11.21 -2.94 -3.44
C GLY A 426 -11.11 -1.53 -4.03
N ASP A 427 -12.02 -0.62 -3.64
CA ASP A 427 -11.95 0.78 -4.05
C ASP A 427 -10.71 1.47 -3.48
N ILE A 428 -10.42 1.21 -2.20
CA ILE A 428 -9.22 1.71 -1.53
C ILE A 428 -7.96 1.17 -2.22
N ALA A 429 -7.94 -0.10 -2.61
CA ALA A 429 -6.81 -0.74 -3.30
C ALA A 429 -6.52 -0.10 -4.67
N ILE A 430 -7.55 0.22 -5.45
CA ILE A 430 -7.40 0.92 -6.72
C ILE A 430 -6.75 2.30 -6.50
N ILE A 431 -7.26 3.07 -5.53
CA ILE A 431 -6.74 4.40 -5.21
C ILE A 431 -5.30 4.31 -4.68
N ALA A 432 -5.02 3.33 -3.82
CA ALA A 432 -3.69 3.09 -3.27
C ALA A 432 -2.67 2.72 -4.36
N GLN A 433 -3.07 1.91 -5.35
CA GLN A 433 -2.20 1.59 -6.48
C GLN A 433 -1.91 2.82 -7.35
N CYS A 434 -2.91 3.69 -7.54
CA CYS A 434 -2.71 4.96 -8.24
C CYS A 434 -1.70 5.85 -7.50
N LEU A 435 -1.85 5.98 -6.17
CA LEU A 435 -0.90 6.73 -5.33
C LEU A 435 0.51 6.16 -5.39
N LYS A 436 0.65 4.83 -5.34
CA LYS A 436 1.93 4.12 -5.40
C LYS A 436 2.71 4.37 -6.70
N GLN A 437 2.04 4.67 -7.81
CA GLN A 437 2.72 5.02 -9.07
C GLN A 437 3.18 6.48 -9.13
N LEU A 438 2.66 7.35 -8.25
CA LEU A 438 3.02 8.76 -8.18
C LEU A 438 4.10 9.05 -7.11
N GLU A 439 4.40 8.08 -6.25
CA GLU A 439 5.50 8.08 -5.27
C GLU A 439 6.78 7.52 -5.91
#